data_AF-A0A2D2AYL1-F1
#
_entry.id   AF-A0A2D2AYL1-F1
#
_cell.length_a   1.000
_cell.length_b   1.000
_cell.length_c   1.000
_cell.angle_alpha   90.00
_cell.angle_beta   90.00
_cell.angle_gamma   90.00
#
_symmetry.space_group_name_H-M   'P 1'
#
loop_
_entity.id
_entity.type
_entity.pdbx_description
1 polymer ?
#
loop_
_entity_poly.entity_id
_entity_poly.type
_entity_poly.pdbx_seq_one_letter_code
_entity_poly.pdbx_strand_id
1 'polypeptide(L)' 'MRVKPEVLETIERLAASELRSVNAQVEILLREALARRGISRLGREPDDG' A
#
# COMPACT_ATOMS: atom_id res chain seq x y z
N MET A 1 8.20 7.52 6.55
CA MET A 1 7.54 8.05 5.33
C MET A 1 7.01 9.45 5.67
N ARG A 2 7.19 10.45 4.79
CA ARG A 2 6.58 11.77 4.97
C ARG A 2 5.44 11.91 3.97
N VAL A 3 4.22 12.08 4.48
CA VAL A 3 2.99 12.22 3.69
C VAL A 3 2.33 13.52 4.09
N LYS A 4 1.73 14.22 3.13
CA LYS A 4 0.98 15.43 3.43
C LYS A 4 -0.27 15.08 4.27
N PRO A 5 -0.64 15.88 5.29
CA PRO A 5 -1.78 15.57 6.17
C PRO A 5 -3.09 15.30 5.40
N GLU A 6 -3.36 16.07 4.34
CA GLU A 6 -4.58 15.91 3.52
C GLU A 6 -4.66 14.56 2.77
N VAL A 7 -3.50 14.00 2.42
CA VAL A 7 -3.42 12.67 1.79
C VAL A 7 -3.67 11.59 2.84
N LEU A 8 -3.08 11.75 4.04
CA LEU A 8 -3.27 10.80 5.13
C LEU A 8 -4.75 10.72 5.56
N GLU A 9 -5.41 11.88 5.71
CA GLU A 9 -6.83 11.96 6.06
C GLU A 9 -7.73 11.24 5.04
N THR A 10 -7.39 11.33 3.75
CA THR A 10 -8.10 10.63 2.68
C THR A 10 -7.90 9.12 2.77
N ILE A 11 -6.68 8.67 3.08
CA ILE A 11 -6.38 7.25 3.28
C ILE A 11 -7.10 6.71 4.53
N GLU A 12 -7.17 7.48 5.61
CA GLU A 12 -7.89 7.11 6.84
C GLU A 12 -9.39 6.90 6.58
N ARG A 13 -10.04 7.81 5.85
CA ARG A 13 -11.44 7.65 5.45
C ARG A 13 -11.67 6.41 4.58
N LEU A 14 -10.79 6.17 3.62
CA LEU A 14 -10.87 4.99 2.76
C LEU A 14 -10.71 3.70 3.56
N ALA A 15 -9.69 3.63 4.42
CA ALA A 15 -9.45 2.50 5.30
C ALA A 15 -10.65 2.21 6.20
N ALA A 16 -11.26 3.25 6.79
CA ALA A 16 -12.46 3.13 7.61
C ALA A 16 -13.65 2.58 6.81
N SER A 17 -13.85 3.05 5.57
CA SER A 17 -14.93 2.58 4.69
C SER A 17 -14.78 1.11 4.27
N GLU A 18 -13.55 0.62 4.22
CA GLU A 18 -13.22 -0.76 3.83
C GLU A 18 -12.97 -1.68 5.04
N LEU A 19 -13.23 -1.21 6.27
CA LEU A 19 -13.00 -1.94 7.54
C LEU A 19 -11.56 -2.46 7.68
N ARG A 20 -10.58 -1.68 7.23
CA ARG A 20 -9.15 -2.00 7.30
C ARG A 20 -8.38 -1.02 8.18
N SER A 21 -7.22 -1.45 8.64
CA SER A 21 -6.25 -0.53 9.24
C SER A 21 -5.67 0.40 8.18
N VAL A 22 -5.27 1.60 8.60
CA VAL A 22 -4.59 2.58 7.72
C VAL A 22 -3.34 1.97 7.08
N ASN A 23 -2.56 1.19 7.84
CA ASN A 23 -1.36 0.54 7.34
C ASN A 23 -1.66 -0.50 6.25
N ALA A 24 -2.71 -1.31 6.43
CA ALA A 24 -3.13 -2.28 5.40
C ALA A 24 -3.56 -1.56 4.12
N GLN A 25 -4.29 -0.45 4.24
CA GLN A 25 -4.66 0.36 3.09
C GLN A 25 -3.46 0.96 2.37
N VAL A 26 -2.49 1.49 3.12
CA VAL A 26 -1.23 2.01 2.55
C VAL A 26 -0.47 0.91 1.81
N GLU A 27 -0.36 -0.31 2.37
CA GLU A 27 0.32 -1.40 1.69
C GLU A 27 -0.34 -1.76 0.36
N ILE A 28 -1.68 -1.85 0.31
CA ILE A 28 -2.43 -2.14 -0.91
C ILE A 28 -2.18 -1.06 -1.97
N LEU A 29 -2.34 0.22 -1.59
CA LEU A 29 -2.12 1.34 -2.51
C LEU A 29 -0.69 1.37 -3.06
N LEU A 30 0.31 1.07 -2.22
CA LEU A 30 1.71 0.97 -2.64
C LEU A 30 1.93 -0.23 -3.57
N ARG A 31 1.39 -1.41 -3.26
CA ARG A 31 1.48 -2.59 -4.13
C ARG A 31 0.85 -2.33 -5.49
N GLU A 32 -0.34 -1.74 -5.54
CA GLU A 32 -0.98 -1.37 -6.80
C GLU A 32 -0.15 -0.36 -7.58
N ALA A 33 0.38 0.66 -6.91
CA ALA A 33 1.21 1.68 -7.53
C ALA A 33 2.51 1.09 -8.11
N LEU A 34 3.12 0.11 -7.44
CA LEU A 34 4.31 -0.61 -7.91
C LEU A 34 3.97 -1.56 -9.06
N ALA A 35 2.88 -2.32 -8.95
CA ALA A 35 2.41 -3.22 -10.00
C ALA A 35 2.10 -2.48 -11.31
N ARG A 36 1.44 -1.31 -11.23
CA ARG A 36 1.19 -0.43 -12.40
C ARG A 36 2.49 0.06 -13.06
N ARG A 37 3.61 0.05 -12.33
CA ARG A 37 4.95 0.40 -12.85
C ARG A 37 5.75 -0.83 -13.29
N GLY A 38 5.17 -2.03 -13.26
CA GLY A 38 5.88 -3.28 -13.55
C GLY A 38 6.88 -3.69 -12.47
N ILE A 39 6.80 -3.11 -11.27
CA ILE A 39 7.71 -3.41 -10.16
C ILE A 39 7.05 -4.48 -9.29
N SER A 40 7.52 -5.72 -9.40
CA SER A 40 6.91 -6.89 -8.74
C SER A 40 7.59 -7.30 -7.43
N ARG A 41 8.79 -6.78 -7.12
CA ARG A 41 9.63 -7.33 -6.04
C ARG A 41 9.60 -6.49 -4.76
N LEU A 42 8.77 -6.90 -3.81
CA LEU A 42 8.98 -6.67 -2.39
C LEU A 42 8.81 -8.02 -1.68
N GLY A 43 9.90 -8.81 -1.64
CA GLY A 43 10.02 -10.00 -0.79
C GLY A 43 9.31 -11.28 -1.24
N ARG A 44 9.88 -11.97 -2.24
CA ARG A 44 10.02 -13.43 -2.21
C ARG A 44 11.49 -13.67 -2.54
N GLU A 45 12.25 -14.24 -1.59
CA GLU A 45 13.50 -14.91 -1.94
C GLU A 45 13.17 -15.87 -3.10
N PRO A 46 14.04 -16.01 -4.12
CA PRO A 46 13.81 -17.06 -5.11
C PRO A 46 13.60 -18.36 -4.33
N ASP A 47 12.47 -18.99 -4.58
CA ASP A 47 12.23 -20.37 -4.20
C ASP A 47 13.23 -21.16 -5.06
N ASP A 48 14.42 -21.37 -4.51
CA ASP A 48 15.47 -22.19 -5.13
C ASP A 48 14.97 -23.64 -5.12
N GLY A 49 14.12 -23.94 -6.10
CA GLY A 49 13.73 -25.30 -6.49
C GLY A 49 14.76 -25.94 -7.40
#